data_AF-A0A7C0UFA1-F1
#
_entry.id   AF-A0A7C0UFA1-F1
#
_cell.length_a   1.000
_cell.length_b   1.000
_cell.length_c   1.000
_cell.angle_alpha   90.00
_cell.angle_beta   90.00
_cell.angle_gamma   90.00
#
_symmetry.space_group_name_H-M   'P 1'
#
loop_
_entity.id
_entity.type
_entity.pdbx_description
1 polymer ?
#
loop_
_entity_poly.entity_id
_entity_poly.type
_entity_poly.pdbx_seq_one_letter_code
_entity_poly.pdbx_strand_id
1 'polypeptide(L)'
;MSLLHLYLTPVLSEAGKSALLSDLKINSAPDIQDILTEYRYNIEITGPLTSGEFKTLHWLLSETFMPENFSDKSFLDHPSSTVDRQFLLEFGPRMNFTTAWSTNAVSICHACGLDKVTRIERSRRYKLIIEDKKIGSWEDKEISTSQPLNFLTSKFLELIHDRMTECLYPEPLSTFETGVNPEPVFEVPLKEKGRSALEEINREMGLGLDNWDIDYYYNLFVNDIGRNPTNVECFDLSQSNSEHSRHWFFKGRLIVDGKEVPRNLMDIIRQPLDALPGNSIIAFKDNSSAIRGFDVPAIVPDKPGEFSRFKKALLNYHIILTAETHNFPSGVAPFPGAETGTGGRIRDIQAVGRGGLVIAGTAAYCVGNLRVPGYELPWEDNSFRYPDNLASPLEIEIQASNGASDYGNKFGEPVIQGYTRSFGMRLPNRERSEWIKPIMFTGGIGQMDARQTEKEQPKKGMLVVK
;
A
#
# COMPACT_ATOMS: atom_id res chain seq x y z
N MET A 1 18.81 22.38 -7.66
CA MET A 1 17.38 22.34 -7.32
C MET A 1 17.21 22.98 -5.97
N SER A 2 16.05 23.59 -5.69
CA SER A 2 15.76 24.22 -4.39
C SER A 2 14.33 23.87 -3.96
N LEU A 3 14.07 23.89 -2.66
CA LEU A 3 12.72 23.74 -2.13
C LEU A 3 12.06 25.11 -1.90
N LEU A 4 10.84 25.24 -2.41
CA LEU A 4 9.89 26.29 -2.07
C LEU A 4 8.91 25.74 -1.02
N HIS A 5 8.61 26.53 0.01
CA HIS A 5 7.64 26.17 1.05
C HIS A 5 6.41 27.06 0.97
N LEU A 6 5.24 26.44 0.93
CA LEU A 6 3.93 27.10 1.02
C LEU A 6 3.10 26.43 2.11
N TYR A 7 2.12 27.13 2.66
CA TYR A 7 1.40 26.72 3.87
C TYR A 7 -0.11 26.77 3.68
N LEU A 8 -0.82 25.80 4.26
CA LEU A 8 -2.29 25.75 4.27
C LEU A 8 -2.79 25.39 5.67
N THR A 9 -3.72 26.17 6.23
CA THR A 9 -4.27 25.93 7.57
C THR A 9 -5.80 25.80 7.55
N PRO A 10 -6.44 25.02 8.44
CA PRO A 10 -5.86 24.01 9.31
C PRO A 10 -5.73 22.64 8.62
N VAL A 11 -4.96 21.72 9.21
CA VAL A 11 -4.95 20.29 8.79
C VAL A 11 -6.17 19.56 9.33
N LEU A 12 -6.50 19.80 10.59
CA LEU A 12 -7.61 19.17 11.29
C LEU A 12 -8.83 20.07 11.28
N SER A 13 -10.01 19.49 11.03
CA SER A 13 -11.27 20.18 11.31
C SER A 13 -11.42 20.40 12.82
N GLU A 14 -12.28 21.33 13.25
CA GLU A 14 -12.57 21.57 14.67
C GLU A 14 -12.99 20.30 15.43
N ALA A 15 -13.76 19.42 14.76
CA ALA A 15 -14.16 18.13 15.31
C ALA A 15 -12.95 17.18 15.45
N GLY A 16 -12.09 17.10 14.42
CA GLY A 16 -10.88 16.29 14.45
C GLY A 16 -9.87 16.75 15.50
N LYS A 17 -9.69 18.07 15.62
CA LYS A 17 -8.90 18.71 16.69
C LYS A 17 -9.44 18.36 18.07
N SER A 18 -10.76 18.49 18.26
CA SER A 18 -11.42 18.16 19.54
C SER A 18 -11.27 16.69 19.91
N ALA A 19 -11.43 15.78 18.94
CA ALA A 19 -11.23 14.35 19.13
C ALA A 19 -9.78 14.04 19.53
N LEU A 20 -8.80 14.57 18.80
CA LEU A 20 -7.39 14.38 19.11
C LEU A 20 -7.03 14.92 20.49
N LEU A 21 -7.50 16.12 20.85
CA LEU A 21 -7.30 16.69 22.18
C LEU A 21 -7.92 15.83 23.28
N SER A 22 -9.13 15.31 23.06
CA SER A 22 -9.81 14.42 24.01
C SER A 22 -9.01 13.14 24.24
N ASP A 23 -8.58 12.48 23.16
CA ASP A 23 -7.80 11.24 23.24
C ASP A 23 -6.46 11.45 23.94
N LEU A 24 -5.78 12.57 23.66
CA LEU A 24 -4.52 12.92 24.31
C LEU A 24 -4.70 13.21 25.79
N LYS A 25 -5.74 13.94 26.17
CA LYS A 25 -6.05 14.25 27.58
C LYS A 25 -6.35 12.99 28.39
N ILE A 26 -7.01 11.99 27.78
CA ILE A 26 -7.34 10.73 28.43
C ILE A 26 -6.11 9.81 28.55
N ASN A 27 -5.30 9.72 27.48
CA ASN A 27 -4.38 8.59 27.33
C ASN A 27 -2.89 8.92 27.48
N SER A 28 -2.45 10.18 27.41
CA SER A 28 -1.04 10.47 27.11
C SER A 28 -0.47 11.81 27.57
N ALA A 29 -1.26 12.89 27.56
CA ALA A 29 -0.74 14.25 27.77
C ALA A 29 -1.86 15.21 28.23
N PRO A 30 -2.32 15.12 29.50
CA PRO A 30 -3.40 15.97 30.02
C PRO A 30 -3.06 17.46 30.04
N ASP A 31 -1.77 17.82 29.94
CA ASP A 31 -1.28 19.19 30.01
C ASP A 31 -1.33 19.93 28.65
N ILE A 32 -1.64 19.23 27.55
CA ILE A 32 -1.88 19.86 26.24
C ILE A 32 -3.23 20.58 26.28
N GLN A 33 -3.20 21.90 26.21
CA GLN A 33 -4.39 22.75 26.23
C GLN A 33 -4.98 22.91 24.84
N ASP A 34 -4.13 23.11 23.84
CA ASP A 34 -4.57 23.36 22.47
C ASP A 34 -3.58 22.82 21.43
N ILE A 35 -4.09 22.58 20.23
CA ILE A 35 -3.32 22.11 19.07
C ILE A 35 -3.71 22.97 17.86
N LEU A 36 -2.73 23.65 17.29
CA LEU A 36 -2.85 24.35 16.02
C LEU A 36 -2.15 23.54 14.93
N THR A 37 -2.70 23.52 13.73
CA THR A 37 -2.16 22.68 12.64
C THR A 37 -2.12 23.43 11.32
N GLU A 38 -1.14 23.11 10.49
CA GLU A 38 -1.08 23.53 9.08
C GLU A 38 -0.35 22.48 8.25
N TYR A 39 -0.65 22.42 6.97
CA TYR A 39 0.19 21.72 6.01
C TYR A 39 1.35 22.62 5.59
N ARG A 40 2.51 22.01 5.33
CA ARG A 40 3.57 22.60 4.52
C ARG A 40 3.67 21.81 3.21
N TYR A 41 3.60 22.52 2.10
CA TYR A 41 3.97 22.01 0.79
C TYR A 41 5.47 22.20 0.60
N ASN A 42 6.19 21.11 0.39
CA ASN A 42 7.61 21.09 0.05
C ASN A 42 7.71 20.90 -1.46
N ILE A 43 8.10 21.92 -2.20
CA ILE A 43 8.01 21.98 -3.66
C ILE A 43 9.41 22.09 -4.24
N GLU A 44 9.87 21.05 -4.92
CA GLU A 44 11.16 21.06 -5.61
C GLU A 44 11.04 21.72 -6.97
N ILE A 45 11.90 22.71 -7.18
CA ILE A 45 11.99 23.43 -8.44
C ILE A 45 13.40 23.35 -9.03
N THR A 46 13.46 23.18 -10.34
CA THR A 46 14.72 23.19 -11.11
C THR A 46 15.32 24.58 -11.27
N GLY A 47 14.52 25.64 -11.10
CA GLY A 47 14.94 27.03 -11.14
C GLY A 47 13.82 27.97 -10.67
N PRO A 48 14.08 29.29 -10.59
CA PRO A 48 13.12 30.26 -10.07
C PRO A 48 11.83 30.31 -10.92
N LEU A 49 10.70 30.41 -10.23
CA LEU A 49 9.40 30.61 -10.84
C LEU A 49 9.23 32.09 -11.23
N THR A 50 8.70 32.33 -12.43
CA THR A 50 8.19 33.64 -12.84
C THR A 50 6.97 34.02 -12.01
N SER A 51 6.61 35.30 -11.99
CA SER A 51 5.40 35.75 -11.29
C SER A 51 4.11 35.10 -11.80
N GLY A 52 4.07 34.69 -13.07
CA GLY A 52 2.94 33.95 -13.64
C GLY A 52 2.89 32.51 -13.13
N GLU A 53 4.01 31.79 -13.21
CA GLU A 53 4.13 30.41 -12.70
C GLU A 53 3.80 30.34 -11.20
N PHE A 54 4.33 31.29 -10.39
CA PHE A 54 4.04 31.35 -8.96
C PHE A 54 2.56 31.59 -8.67
N LYS A 55 1.88 32.48 -9.42
CA LYS A 55 0.43 32.69 -9.27
C LYS A 55 -0.38 31.45 -9.61
N THR A 56 -0.01 30.74 -10.68
CA THR A 56 -0.69 29.47 -11.04
C THR A 56 -0.47 28.42 -9.97
N LEU A 57 0.76 28.24 -9.48
CA LEU A 57 1.07 27.30 -8.41
C LEU A 57 0.32 27.62 -7.12
N HIS A 58 0.30 28.90 -6.73
CA HIS A 58 -0.45 29.35 -5.56
C HIS A 58 -1.94 29.10 -5.71
N TRP A 59 -2.51 29.32 -6.90
CA TRP A 59 -3.92 29.02 -7.18
C TRP A 59 -4.23 27.52 -7.12
N LEU A 60 -3.35 26.68 -7.68
CA LEU A 60 -3.50 25.22 -7.67
C LEU A 60 -3.48 24.63 -6.26
N LEU A 61 -2.65 25.19 -5.37
CA LEU A 61 -2.48 24.70 -4.00
C LEU A 61 -3.42 25.39 -2.99
N SER A 62 -4.03 26.51 -3.36
CA SER A 62 -5.07 27.14 -2.55
C SER A 62 -6.37 26.36 -2.62
N GLU A 63 -7.03 26.13 -1.49
CA GLU A 63 -8.37 25.54 -1.49
C GLU A 63 -9.38 26.53 -2.08
N THR A 64 -10.19 26.07 -3.03
CA THR A 64 -11.10 26.92 -3.82
C THR A 64 -12.06 27.77 -2.98
N PHE A 65 -12.48 27.27 -1.82
CA PHE A 65 -13.46 27.93 -0.95
C PHE A 65 -12.84 28.62 0.27
N MET A 66 -11.54 28.49 0.49
CA MET A 66 -10.81 29.11 1.62
C MET A 66 -9.41 29.60 1.16
N PRO A 67 -9.32 30.48 0.14
CA PRO A 67 -8.03 30.94 -0.36
C PRO A 67 -7.22 31.72 0.68
N GLU A 68 -7.87 32.34 1.67
CA GLU A 68 -7.24 33.06 2.79
C GLU A 68 -6.43 32.17 3.72
N ASN A 69 -6.69 30.87 3.68
CA ASN A 69 -6.02 29.87 4.50
C ASN A 69 -4.72 29.36 3.88
N PHE A 70 -4.32 29.90 2.72
CA PHE A 70 -3.10 29.54 2.00
C PHE A 70 -2.13 30.72 1.93
N SER A 71 -0.85 30.48 2.18
CA SER A 71 0.16 31.54 2.32
C SER A 71 1.57 31.05 1.98
N ASP A 72 2.45 31.98 1.63
CA ASP A 72 3.91 31.77 1.52
C ASP A 72 4.61 31.85 2.88
N LYS A 73 3.88 32.22 3.93
CA LYS A 73 4.33 32.26 5.33
C LYS A 73 3.50 31.34 6.20
N SER A 74 4.17 30.67 7.13
CA SER A 74 3.59 29.84 8.17
C SER A 74 2.57 30.62 9.02
N PHE A 75 1.41 30.04 9.24
CA PHE A 75 0.38 30.56 10.14
C PHE A 75 0.72 30.27 11.62
N LEU A 76 1.65 29.33 11.85
CA LEU A 76 2.06 28.90 13.19
C LEU A 76 3.21 29.71 13.79
N ASP A 77 3.83 30.62 13.02
CA ASP A 77 5.03 31.38 13.45
C ASP A 77 4.69 32.58 14.36
N HIS A 78 3.40 32.89 14.55
CA HIS A 78 2.99 33.96 15.46
C HIS A 78 3.19 33.53 16.93
N PRO A 79 3.92 34.32 17.75
CA PRO A 79 4.01 34.07 19.18
C PRO A 79 2.64 34.30 19.83
N SER A 80 2.09 33.29 20.50
CA SER A 80 0.95 33.52 21.41
C SER A 80 1.38 34.52 22.48
N SER A 81 0.50 35.47 22.81
CA SER A 81 0.71 36.43 23.90
C SER A 81 0.58 35.81 25.30
N THR A 82 0.50 34.47 25.40
CA THR A 82 0.33 33.73 26.66
C THR A 82 1.65 33.17 27.18
N VAL A 83 1.75 32.97 28.49
CA VAL A 83 2.92 32.43 29.23
C VAL A 83 3.09 30.91 29.01
N ASP A 84 2.43 30.34 28.00
CA ASP A 84 2.38 28.89 27.76
C ASP A 84 3.56 28.43 26.92
N ARG A 85 4.11 27.25 27.23
CA ARG A 85 5.16 26.63 26.41
C ARG A 85 4.58 26.11 25.11
N GLN A 86 5.33 26.27 24.02
CA GLN A 86 4.92 25.87 22.67
C GLN A 86 5.91 24.89 22.07
N PHE A 87 5.41 23.82 21.45
CA PHE A 87 6.22 22.84 20.72
C PHE A 87 5.69 22.69 19.30
N LEU A 88 6.59 22.71 18.31
CA LEU A 88 6.25 22.50 16.92
C LEU A 88 6.82 21.15 16.47
N LEU A 89 5.98 20.32 15.87
CA LEU A 89 6.38 19.04 15.28
C LEU A 89 5.91 19.00 13.83
N GLU A 90 6.73 18.42 12.95
CA GLU A 90 6.41 18.27 11.54
C GLU A 90 6.57 16.82 11.09
N PHE A 91 5.55 16.27 10.45
CA PHE A 91 5.54 14.92 9.93
C PHE A 91 5.26 14.94 8.44
N GLY A 92 6.06 14.22 7.67
CA GLY A 92 5.80 14.03 6.26
C GLY A 92 6.17 12.64 5.80
N PRO A 93 5.92 12.33 4.51
CA PRO A 93 6.29 11.06 3.92
C PRO A 93 7.78 10.77 4.08
N ARG A 94 8.15 9.51 4.22
CA ARG A 94 9.57 9.14 4.14
C ARG A 94 10.10 9.48 2.75
N MET A 95 11.30 10.06 2.73
CA MET A 95 11.87 10.70 1.54
C MET A 95 12.26 9.72 0.42
N ASN A 96 12.38 8.43 0.75
CA ASN A 96 12.83 7.34 -0.12
C ASN A 96 11.78 6.89 -1.15
N PHE A 97 10.55 7.37 -1.08
CA PHE A 97 9.53 7.13 -2.09
C PHE A 97 8.76 8.42 -2.39
N THR A 98 8.10 8.46 -3.54
CA THR A 98 7.22 9.57 -3.93
C THR A 98 5.77 9.17 -3.65
N THR A 99 5.01 10.01 -2.96
CA THR A 99 3.60 9.69 -2.67
C THR A 99 2.75 9.70 -3.94
N ALA A 100 1.65 8.94 -3.95
CA ALA A 100 0.68 9.01 -5.05
C ALA A 100 0.10 10.42 -5.21
N TRP A 101 -0.05 11.15 -4.09
CA TRP A 101 -0.47 12.55 -4.10
C TRP A 101 0.55 13.43 -4.84
N SER A 102 1.85 13.28 -4.55
CA SER A 102 2.94 13.99 -5.22
C SER A 102 2.94 13.75 -6.73
N THR A 103 2.88 12.48 -7.16
CA THR A 103 2.83 12.14 -8.59
C THR A 103 1.67 12.82 -9.31
N ASN A 104 0.48 12.82 -8.71
CA ASN A 104 -0.69 13.50 -9.29
C ASN A 104 -0.55 15.03 -9.26
N ALA A 105 -0.05 15.60 -8.17
CA ALA A 105 0.17 17.04 -8.04
C ALA A 105 1.19 17.57 -9.07
N VAL A 106 2.29 16.84 -9.29
CA VAL A 106 3.29 17.16 -10.32
C VAL A 106 2.68 17.05 -11.72
N SER A 107 1.91 16.00 -12.00
CA SER A 107 1.20 15.84 -13.28
C SER A 107 0.25 17.02 -13.56
N ILE A 108 -0.50 17.47 -12.56
CA ILE A 108 -1.35 18.67 -12.65
C ILE A 108 -0.49 19.93 -12.91
N CYS A 109 0.63 20.08 -12.20
CA CYS A 109 1.55 21.19 -12.41
C CYS A 109 2.06 21.24 -13.86
N HIS A 110 2.53 20.12 -14.41
CA HIS A 110 2.99 20.03 -15.80
C HIS A 110 1.85 20.31 -16.80
N ALA A 111 0.65 19.78 -16.55
CA ALA A 111 -0.52 20.08 -17.37
C ALA A 111 -0.90 21.58 -17.38
N CYS A 112 -0.55 22.31 -16.31
CA CYS A 112 -0.71 23.77 -16.21
C CYS A 112 0.53 24.57 -16.66
N GLY A 113 1.54 23.93 -17.26
CA GLY A 113 2.75 24.57 -17.76
C GLY A 113 3.81 24.90 -16.70
N LEU A 114 3.74 24.27 -15.52
CA LEU A 114 4.71 24.41 -14.42
C LEU A 114 5.80 23.33 -14.50
N ASP A 115 6.48 23.21 -15.63
CA ASP A 115 7.47 22.14 -15.90
C ASP A 115 8.69 22.17 -14.97
N LYS A 116 8.92 23.31 -14.30
CA LYS A 116 10.03 23.47 -13.34
C LYS A 116 9.80 22.69 -12.05
N VAL A 117 8.56 22.32 -11.73
CA VAL A 117 8.19 21.55 -10.54
C VAL A 117 8.52 20.08 -10.79
N THR A 118 9.46 19.51 -10.04
CA THR A 118 9.88 18.10 -10.17
C THR A 118 9.26 17.20 -9.12
N ARG A 119 8.96 17.74 -7.93
CA ARG A 119 8.34 16.99 -6.83
C ARG A 119 7.58 17.94 -5.90
N ILE A 120 6.40 17.53 -5.45
CA ILE A 120 5.66 18.24 -4.39
C ILE A 120 5.25 17.23 -3.32
N GLU A 121 5.66 17.42 -2.08
CA GLU A 121 5.15 16.63 -0.95
C GLU A 121 4.46 17.52 0.07
N ARG A 122 3.54 16.94 0.83
CA ARG A 122 2.81 17.63 1.88
C ARG A 122 3.19 17.05 3.25
N SER A 123 3.75 17.88 4.13
CA SER A 123 3.96 17.57 5.55
C SER A 123 2.89 18.24 6.41
N ARG A 124 2.57 17.64 7.55
CA ARG A 124 1.66 18.15 8.58
C ARG A 124 2.46 18.73 9.73
N ARG A 125 2.19 19.98 10.08
CA ARG A 125 2.79 20.67 11.23
C ARG A 125 1.77 20.75 12.36
N TYR A 126 2.20 20.43 13.57
CA TYR A 126 1.42 20.47 14.81
C TYR A 126 2.11 21.37 15.81
N LYS A 127 1.46 22.47 16.19
CA LYS A 127 1.89 23.36 17.26
C LYS A 127 1.07 23.05 18.52
N LEU A 128 1.73 22.46 19.51
CA LEU A 128 1.16 22.08 20.80
C LEU A 128 1.31 23.26 21.78
N ILE A 129 0.24 23.59 22.50
CA ILE A 129 0.23 24.62 23.56
C ILE A 129 0.07 23.91 24.91
N ILE A 130 1.03 24.12 25.82
CA ILE A 130 1.12 23.41 27.11
C ILE A 130 1.12 24.40 28.28
N GLU A 131 0.32 24.12 29.31
CA GLU A 131 0.21 24.95 30.51
C GLU A 131 1.48 24.87 31.39
N ASP A 132 2.09 26.03 31.71
CA ASP A 132 3.41 26.13 32.35
C ASP A 132 3.42 25.66 33.85
N LYS A 133 2.26 25.62 34.52
CA LYS A 133 2.15 25.39 35.98
C LYS A 133 2.23 23.94 36.47
N LYS A 134 2.29 22.94 35.59
CA LYS A 134 2.31 21.51 35.99
C LYS A 134 3.62 20.78 35.69
N ILE A 135 4.65 21.51 35.24
CA ILE A 135 5.95 20.93 34.88
C ILE A 135 6.88 20.77 36.11
N GLY A 136 6.38 20.91 37.34
CA GLY A 136 7.16 20.67 38.57
C GLY A 136 7.66 19.23 38.78
N SER A 137 7.32 18.29 37.89
CA SER A 137 7.76 16.89 37.92
C SER A 137 8.75 16.51 36.79
N TRP A 138 9.27 17.48 36.03
CA TRP A 138 10.10 17.23 34.85
C TRP A 138 11.55 17.74 34.98
N GLU A 139 11.84 18.48 36.05
CA GLU A 139 13.18 18.92 36.38
C GLU A 139 13.89 17.84 37.21
N ASP A 140 14.50 16.86 36.55
CA ASP A 140 15.68 16.15 37.10
C ASP A 140 16.41 15.23 36.09
N LYS A 141 16.40 15.54 34.79
CA LYS A 141 17.42 15.04 33.85
C LYS A 141 17.73 16.11 32.81
N GLU A 142 19.01 16.47 32.71
CA GLU A 142 19.59 17.49 31.82
C GLU A 142 18.87 17.64 30.47
N ILE A 143 18.08 18.72 30.37
CA ILE A 143 17.39 19.12 29.15
C ILE A 143 18.37 19.94 28.31
N SER A 144 19.24 19.23 27.60
CA SER A 144 19.82 19.74 26.36
C SER A 144 18.71 19.81 25.31
N THR A 145 18.77 20.81 24.42
CA THR A 145 17.83 21.15 23.35
C THR A 145 17.46 20.01 22.37
N SER A 146 18.01 18.81 22.55
CA SER A 146 17.77 17.61 21.74
C SER A 146 16.94 16.50 22.43
N GLN A 147 16.43 16.68 23.66
CA GLN A 147 15.75 15.60 24.41
C GLN A 147 14.37 15.87 25.10
N PRO A 148 13.54 16.89 24.78
CA PRO A 148 12.15 16.93 25.30
C PRO A 148 11.23 15.82 24.77
N LEU A 149 11.70 15.03 23.79
CA LEU A 149 10.91 14.25 22.85
C LEU A 149 10.72 12.76 23.24
N ASN A 150 10.92 12.35 24.49
CA ASN A 150 10.90 10.91 24.84
C ASN A 150 9.66 10.41 25.60
N PHE A 151 8.84 11.28 26.21
CA PHE A 151 7.69 10.84 27.01
C PHE A 151 6.34 11.35 26.51
N LEU A 152 6.26 12.60 26.02
CA LEU A 152 5.05 13.13 25.36
C LEU A 152 4.75 12.44 24.01
N THR A 153 5.69 11.65 23.51
CA THR A 153 5.83 11.35 22.09
C THR A 153 5.38 9.97 21.66
N SER A 154 5.57 8.87 22.39
CA SER A 154 5.22 7.56 21.80
C SER A 154 3.75 7.46 21.38
N LYS A 155 2.82 7.77 22.28
CA LYS A 155 1.38 7.72 21.99
C LYS A 155 0.87 8.90 21.15
N PHE A 156 1.39 10.11 21.33
CA PHE A 156 1.05 11.23 20.45
C PHE A 156 1.47 10.88 19.02
N LEU A 157 2.71 10.42 18.84
CA LEU A 157 3.24 9.96 17.56
C LEU A 157 2.35 8.86 16.97
N GLU A 158 1.96 7.84 17.73
CA GLU A 158 1.05 6.78 17.27
C GLU A 158 -0.29 7.30 16.71
N LEU A 159 -0.79 8.43 17.23
CA LEU A 159 -2.07 9.01 16.79
C LEU A 159 -1.97 9.93 15.57
N ILE A 160 -0.80 10.54 15.32
CA ILE A 160 -0.68 11.63 14.34
C ILE A 160 0.16 11.31 13.11
N HIS A 161 0.85 10.16 13.08
CA HIS A 161 1.58 9.71 11.90
C HIS A 161 1.53 8.19 11.74
N ASP A 162 1.61 7.76 10.48
CA ASP A 162 1.81 6.36 10.13
C ASP A 162 3.31 6.06 10.18
N ARG A 163 3.74 5.27 11.17
CA ARG A 163 5.15 4.88 11.36
C ARG A 163 5.78 4.21 10.13
N MET A 164 4.97 3.55 9.29
CA MET A 164 5.45 2.81 8.13
C MET A 164 5.75 3.74 6.95
N THR A 165 4.96 4.79 6.78
CA THR A 165 5.00 5.65 5.58
C THR A 165 5.50 7.07 5.85
N GLU A 166 5.45 7.53 7.10
CA GLU A 166 5.80 8.89 7.51
C GLU A 166 6.95 8.90 8.52
N CYS A 167 7.58 10.06 8.68
CA CYS A 167 8.59 10.31 9.71
C CYS A 167 8.56 11.77 10.19
N LEU A 168 9.12 12.00 11.37
CA LEU A 168 9.38 13.33 11.89
C LEU A 168 10.43 14.04 11.02
N TYR A 169 10.18 15.29 10.67
CA TYR A 169 11.17 16.21 10.13
C TYR A 169 11.68 17.10 11.27
N PRO A 170 12.94 16.91 11.73
CA PRO A 170 13.48 17.71 12.82
C PRO A 170 13.60 19.20 12.47
N GLU A 171 13.83 19.48 11.19
CA GLU A 171 13.99 20.81 10.63
C GLU A 171 13.24 20.89 9.29
N PRO A 172 12.92 22.10 8.80
CA PRO A 172 12.39 22.27 7.45
C PRO A 172 13.26 21.58 6.39
N LEU A 173 12.62 20.79 5.53
CA LEU A 173 13.32 20.11 4.44
C LEU A 173 14.02 21.13 3.54
N SER A 174 15.26 20.83 3.17
CA SER A 174 16.02 21.62 2.19
C SER A 174 16.20 20.90 0.85
N THR A 175 15.98 19.58 0.81
CA THR A 175 16.09 18.73 -0.39
C THR A 175 15.22 17.48 -0.28
N PHE A 176 14.84 16.89 -1.41
CA PHE A 176 14.26 15.54 -1.45
C PHE A 176 15.29 14.42 -1.56
N GLU A 177 16.56 14.75 -1.80
CA GLU A 177 17.63 13.78 -1.91
C GLU A 177 17.86 13.07 -0.58
N THR A 178 17.79 11.75 -0.60
CA THR A 178 18.02 10.90 0.59
C THR A 178 19.50 10.64 0.85
N GLY A 179 20.38 10.97 -0.10
CA GLY A 179 21.79 10.57 -0.09
C GLY A 179 22.02 9.06 -0.25
N VAL A 180 20.96 8.28 -0.51
CA VAL A 180 21.06 6.83 -0.71
C VAL A 180 21.57 6.57 -2.12
N ASN A 181 22.77 5.98 -2.21
CA ASN A 181 23.32 5.49 -3.46
C ASN A 181 22.84 4.06 -3.71
N PRO A 182 22.25 3.74 -4.87
CA PRO A 182 21.90 2.37 -5.23
C PRO A 182 23.12 1.46 -5.14
N GLU A 183 22.96 0.30 -4.52
CA GLU A 183 24.03 -0.69 -4.44
C GLU A 183 24.35 -1.22 -5.85
N PRO A 184 25.64 -1.33 -6.22
CA PRO A 184 26.02 -1.89 -7.52
C PRO A 184 25.65 -3.37 -7.59
N VAL A 185 25.36 -3.84 -8.80
CA VAL A 185 25.24 -5.26 -9.09
C VAL A 185 26.60 -5.93 -8.87
N PHE A 186 26.60 -7.07 -8.18
CA PHE A 186 27.81 -7.85 -7.93
C PHE A 186 27.59 -9.34 -8.23
N GLU A 187 28.68 -10.03 -8.57
CA GLU A 187 28.67 -11.49 -8.77
C GLU A 187 28.78 -12.21 -7.43
N VAL A 188 27.96 -13.25 -7.27
CA VAL A 188 28.01 -14.15 -6.12
C VAL A 188 29.01 -15.27 -6.46
N PRO A 189 30.12 -15.43 -5.72
CA PRO A 189 31.26 -16.24 -6.15
C PRO A 189 31.04 -17.74 -5.89
N LEU A 190 30.07 -18.34 -6.57
CA LEU A 190 29.71 -19.76 -6.44
C LEU A 190 30.82 -20.69 -6.96
N LYS A 191 31.56 -20.30 -8.00
CA LYS A 191 32.66 -21.13 -8.54
C LYS A 191 33.86 -21.16 -7.60
N GLU A 192 34.11 -20.06 -6.90
CA GLU A 192 35.26 -19.89 -6.03
C GLU A 192 34.99 -20.39 -4.61
N LYS A 193 33.82 -20.06 -4.05
CA LYS A 193 33.43 -20.39 -2.67
C LYS A 193 32.47 -21.57 -2.57
N GLY A 194 32.03 -22.13 -3.70
CA GLY A 194 31.07 -23.21 -3.72
C GLY A 194 29.69 -22.79 -3.23
N ARG A 195 28.93 -23.79 -2.76
CA ARG A 195 27.62 -23.67 -2.13
C ARG A 195 27.53 -22.60 -1.03
N SER A 196 28.62 -22.39 -0.29
CA SER A 196 28.64 -21.47 0.86
C SER A 196 28.37 -20.01 0.48
N ALA A 197 28.73 -19.57 -0.72
CA ALA A 197 28.40 -18.23 -1.20
C ALA A 197 26.90 -18.02 -1.37
N LEU A 198 26.17 -19.06 -1.78
CA LEU A 198 24.73 -18.99 -1.94
C LEU A 198 24.00 -19.02 -0.59
N GLU A 199 24.54 -19.74 0.41
CA GLU A 199 24.05 -19.70 1.79
C GLU A 199 24.24 -18.32 2.44
N GLU A 200 25.39 -17.68 2.19
CA GLU A 200 25.71 -16.34 2.67
C GLU A 200 24.71 -15.32 2.13
N ILE A 201 24.54 -15.23 0.81
CA ILE A 201 23.61 -14.27 0.21
C ILE A 201 22.14 -14.59 0.53
N ASN A 202 21.76 -15.87 0.65
CA ASN A 202 20.42 -16.26 1.08
C ASN A 202 20.06 -15.67 2.45
N ARG A 203 21.01 -15.68 3.39
CA ARG A 203 20.83 -15.10 4.72
C ARG A 203 20.86 -13.57 4.69
N GLU A 204 21.79 -12.98 3.95
CA GLU A 204 21.97 -11.51 3.89
C GLU A 204 20.79 -10.80 3.22
N MET A 205 20.32 -11.33 2.10
CA MET A 205 19.21 -10.75 1.33
C MET A 205 17.84 -11.32 1.71
N GLY A 206 17.80 -12.34 2.59
CA GLY A 206 16.55 -12.99 2.99
C GLY A 206 15.84 -13.70 1.83
N LEU A 207 16.58 -14.44 1.01
CA LEU A 207 16.05 -15.03 -0.23
C LEU A 207 15.05 -16.18 0.04
N GLY A 208 15.09 -16.79 1.22
CA GLY A 208 14.15 -17.84 1.63
C GLY A 208 14.41 -19.19 0.96
N LEU A 209 15.62 -19.41 0.43
CA LEU A 209 16.00 -20.67 -0.21
C LEU A 209 16.26 -21.76 0.82
N ASP A 210 15.76 -22.96 0.56
CA ASP A 210 16.08 -24.14 1.37
C ASP A 210 17.34 -24.87 0.84
N ASN A 211 17.70 -25.99 1.48
CA ASN A 211 18.88 -26.75 1.07
C ASN A 211 18.77 -27.31 -0.36
N TRP A 212 17.56 -27.71 -0.78
CA TRP A 212 17.33 -28.23 -2.12
C TRP A 212 17.47 -27.12 -3.16
N ASP A 213 16.90 -25.94 -2.89
CA ASP A 213 17.04 -24.77 -3.76
C ASP A 213 18.51 -24.39 -3.94
N ILE A 214 19.25 -24.35 -2.83
CA ILE A 214 20.68 -24.01 -2.84
C ILE A 214 21.47 -24.99 -3.70
N ASP A 215 21.22 -26.30 -3.55
CA ASP A 215 21.89 -27.32 -4.36
C ASP A 215 21.50 -27.20 -5.83
N TYR A 216 20.22 -26.95 -6.12
CA TYR A 216 19.72 -26.78 -7.48
C TYR A 216 20.38 -25.60 -8.18
N TYR A 217 20.36 -24.41 -7.57
CA TYR A 217 20.93 -23.21 -8.18
C TYR A 217 22.45 -23.26 -8.25
N TYR A 218 23.12 -23.89 -7.28
CA TYR A 218 24.56 -24.14 -7.38
C TYR A 218 24.88 -24.96 -8.64
N ASN A 219 24.19 -26.07 -8.84
CA ASN A 219 24.40 -26.91 -10.02
C ASN A 219 24.05 -26.17 -11.32
N LEU A 220 22.93 -25.45 -11.35
CA LEU A 220 22.51 -24.68 -12.52
C LEU A 220 23.59 -23.67 -12.94
N PHE A 221 24.05 -22.82 -12.02
CA PHE A 221 25.01 -21.78 -12.37
C PHE A 221 26.42 -22.31 -12.62
N VAL A 222 26.90 -23.22 -11.77
CA VAL A 222 28.29 -23.69 -11.83
C VAL A 222 28.48 -24.79 -12.88
N ASN A 223 27.59 -25.77 -12.94
CA ASN A 223 27.77 -26.95 -13.79
C ASN A 223 27.09 -26.81 -15.16
N ASP A 224 25.87 -26.25 -15.21
CA ASP A 224 25.12 -26.19 -16.47
C ASP A 224 25.44 -24.91 -17.27
N ILE A 225 25.44 -23.74 -16.62
CA ILE A 225 25.69 -22.45 -17.25
C ILE A 225 27.20 -22.12 -17.29
N GLY A 226 27.96 -22.51 -16.26
CA GLY A 226 29.41 -22.31 -16.18
C GLY A 226 29.89 -20.95 -15.68
N ARG A 227 29.03 -20.15 -15.02
CA ARG A 227 29.35 -18.80 -14.49
C ARG A 227 28.75 -18.54 -13.10
N ASN A 228 29.24 -17.49 -12.45
CA ASN A 228 28.61 -16.96 -11.24
C ASN A 228 27.29 -16.23 -11.58
N PRO A 229 26.24 -16.36 -10.75
CA PRO A 229 25.06 -15.50 -10.80
C PRO A 229 25.38 -14.11 -10.23
N THR A 230 24.58 -13.13 -10.63
CA THR A 230 24.54 -11.83 -9.95
C THR A 230 23.59 -11.85 -8.75
N ASN A 231 23.76 -10.92 -7.81
CA ASN A 231 22.81 -10.72 -6.71
C ASN A 231 21.37 -10.48 -7.20
N VAL A 232 21.20 -9.79 -8.34
CA VAL A 232 19.90 -9.56 -8.98
C VAL A 232 19.27 -10.87 -9.47
N GLU A 233 20.05 -11.75 -10.12
CA GLU A 233 19.57 -13.07 -10.55
C GLU A 233 19.18 -13.95 -9.36
N CYS A 234 19.98 -13.94 -8.29
CA CYS A 234 19.65 -14.67 -7.07
C CYS A 234 18.31 -14.18 -6.46
N PHE A 235 18.09 -12.87 -6.45
CA PHE A 235 16.85 -12.29 -5.94
C PHE A 235 15.64 -12.63 -6.83
N ASP A 236 15.77 -12.47 -8.16
CA ASP A 236 14.69 -12.79 -9.11
C ASP A 236 14.26 -14.26 -9.03
N LEU A 237 15.23 -15.17 -8.97
CA LEU A 237 14.97 -16.60 -8.83
C LEU A 237 14.27 -16.95 -7.51
N SER A 238 14.62 -16.25 -6.42
CA SER A 238 13.99 -16.48 -5.13
C SER A 238 12.52 -16.03 -5.12
N GLN A 239 12.20 -14.91 -5.75
CA GLN A 239 10.81 -14.45 -5.88
C GLN A 239 10.00 -15.38 -6.80
N SER A 240 10.58 -15.78 -7.93
CA SER A 240 9.94 -16.62 -8.93
C SER A 240 9.63 -18.04 -8.44
N ASN A 241 10.47 -18.61 -7.56
CA ASN A 241 10.29 -19.95 -7.01
C ASN A 241 9.72 -20.00 -5.59
N SER A 242 9.33 -18.85 -5.03
CA SER A 242 8.61 -18.81 -3.75
C SER A 242 7.30 -19.60 -3.78
N GLU A 243 6.84 -20.04 -2.60
CA GLU A 243 5.54 -20.73 -2.47
C GLU A 243 4.38 -19.91 -3.04
N HIS A 244 4.42 -18.58 -2.82
CA HIS A 244 3.40 -17.66 -3.31
C HIS A 244 3.29 -17.66 -4.84
N SER A 245 4.43 -17.72 -5.55
CA SER A 245 4.48 -17.66 -7.02
C SER A 245 4.27 -19.02 -7.68
N ARG A 246 4.80 -20.11 -7.09
CA ARG A 246 4.84 -21.42 -7.74
C ARG A 246 3.71 -22.36 -7.30
N HIS A 247 3.13 -22.10 -6.14
CA HIS A 247 2.10 -22.91 -5.48
C HIS A 247 2.56 -24.36 -5.27
N TRP A 248 3.71 -24.56 -4.63
CA TRP A 248 4.25 -25.90 -4.39
C TRP A 248 3.33 -26.72 -3.51
N PHE A 249 2.68 -26.10 -2.50
CA PHE A 249 1.72 -26.79 -1.65
C PHE A 249 0.55 -27.39 -2.46
N PHE A 250 0.04 -26.65 -3.44
CA PHE A 250 -1.09 -27.12 -4.26
C PHE A 250 -0.71 -28.19 -5.29
N LYS A 251 0.55 -28.19 -5.75
CA LYS A 251 1.06 -29.13 -6.77
C LYS A 251 1.86 -30.28 -6.18
N GLY A 252 2.16 -30.23 -4.89
CA GLY A 252 2.98 -31.20 -4.19
C GLY A 252 2.34 -32.58 -4.11
N ARG A 253 3.18 -33.58 -3.83
CA ARG A 253 2.72 -34.94 -3.52
C ARG A 253 2.01 -34.93 -2.17
N LEU A 254 0.83 -35.53 -2.11
CA LEU A 254 0.04 -35.60 -0.89
C LEU A 254 0.11 -37.02 -0.33
N ILE A 255 0.46 -37.13 0.96
CA ILE A 255 0.45 -38.38 1.72
C ILE A 255 -0.55 -38.21 2.85
N VAL A 256 -1.67 -38.94 2.78
CA VAL A 256 -2.74 -38.91 3.79
C VAL A 256 -2.75 -40.24 4.51
N ASP A 257 -2.63 -40.21 5.84
CA ASP A 257 -2.56 -41.41 6.69
C ASP A 257 -1.52 -42.44 6.22
N GLY A 258 -0.34 -41.94 5.79
CA GLY A 258 0.78 -42.76 5.33
C GLY A 258 0.65 -43.31 3.90
N LYS A 259 -0.41 -42.95 3.16
CA LYS A 259 -0.61 -43.37 1.77
C LYS A 259 -0.55 -42.18 0.82
N GLU A 260 0.25 -42.31 -0.23
CA GLU A 260 0.27 -41.33 -1.30
C GLU A 260 -1.06 -41.36 -2.06
N VAL A 261 -1.69 -40.18 -2.22
CA VAL A 261 -2.90 -40.03 -3.02
C VAL A 261 -2.52 -39.64 -4.45
N PRO A 262 -3.23 -40.14 -5.47
CA PRO A 262 -2.80 -40.05 -6.88
C PRO A 262 -2.95 -38.65 -7.50
N ARG A 263 -3.55 -37.69 -6.79
CA ARG A 263 -3.85 -36.34 -7.28
C ARG A 263 -3.37 -35.32 -6.27
N ASN A 264 -2.83 -34.21 -6.75
CA ASN A 264 -2.53 -33.05 -5.89
C ASN A 264 -3.78 -32.16 -5.71
N LEU A 265 -3.68 -31.09 -4.91
CA LEU A 265 -4.81 -30.20 -4.65
C LEU A 265 -5.24 -29.44 -5.91
N MET A 266 -4.30 -29.05 -6.77
CA MET A 266 -4.62 -28.36 -8.02
C MET A 266 -5.42 -29.24 -8.98
N ASP A 267 -5.10 -30.54 -9.03
CA ASP A 267 -5.87 -31.51 -9.80
C ASP A 267 -7.30 -31.60 -9.26
N ILE A 268 -7.48 -31.58 -7.94
CA ILE A 268 -8.82 -31.54 -7.30
C ILE A 268 -9.61 -30.31 -7.71
N ILE A 269 -8.97 -29.13 -7.73
CA ILE A 269 -9.61 -27.88 -8.17
C ILE A 269 -9.98 -27.89 -9.66
N ARG A 270 -9.25 -28.64 -10.49
CA ARG A 270 -9.54 -28.78 -11.94
C ARG A 270 -10.67 -29.75 -12.25
N GLN A 271 -10.97 -30.71 -11.38
CA GLN A 271 -11.97 -31.75 -11.65
C GLN A 271 -13.34 -31.24 -12.11
N PRO A 272 -13.91 -30.15 -11.54
CA PRO A 272 -15.19 -29.63 -12.02
C PRO A 272 -15.14 -29.21 -13.50
N LEU A 273 -14.02 -28.64 -13.96
CA LEU A 273 -13.82 -28.25 -15.35
C LEU A 273 -13.68 -29.47 -16.27
N ASP A 274 -12.92 -30.49 -15.83
CA ASP A 274 -12.72 -31.72 -16.61
C ASP A 274 -14.02 -32.52 -16.74
N ALA A 275 -14.82 -32.57 -15.68
CA ALA A 275 -16.09 -33.28 -15.65
C ALA A 275 -17.19 -32.55 -16.43
N LEU A 276 -17.23 -31.22 -16.36
CA LEU A 276 -18.24 -30.42 -17.01
C LEU A 276 -17.65 -29.08 -17.49
N PRO A 277 -17.01 -29.05 -18.68
CA PRO A 277 -16.41 -27.82 -19.20
C PRO A 277 -17.46 -26.73 -19.45
N GLY A 278 -18.72 -27.12 -19.67
CA GLY A 278 -19.89 -26.25 -19.62
C GLY A 278 -19.73 -25.00 -20.50
N ASN A 279 -19.74 -23.84 -19.85
CA ASN A 279 -19.61 -22.53 -20.47
C ASN A 279 -18.22 -21.88 -20.22
N SER A 280 -17.22 -22.62 -19.75
CA SER A 280 -15.87 -22.07 -19.54
C SER A 280 -15.23 -21.66 -20.87
N ILE A 281 -14.60 -20.49 -20.89
CA ILE A 281 -13.85 -19.95 -22.03
C ILE A 281 -12.36 -19.84 -21.67
N ILE A 282 -12.05 -19.31 -20.49
CA ILE A 282 -10.69 -19.24 -19.94
C ILE A 282 -10.69 -19.85 -18.54
N ALA A 283 -9.83 -20.84 -18.33
CA ALA A 283 -9.53 -21.40 -17.03
C ALA A 283 -8.07 -21.86 -16.97
N PHE A 284 -7.37 -21.53 -15.89
CA PHE A 284 -5.99 -21.98 -15.60
C PHE A 284 -4.91 -21.64 -16.66
N LYS A 285 -5.18 -20.70 -17.57
CA LYS A 285 -4.27 -20.28 -18.65
C LYS A 285 -4.08 -18.76 -18.77
N ASP A 286 -4.62 -18.00 -17.82
CA ASP A 286 -4.56 -16.53 -17.80
C ASP A 286 -4.68 -16.01 -16.36
N ASN A 287 -4.50 -14.71 -16.17
CA ASN A 287 -4.64 -13.99 -14.89
C ASN A 287 -6.09 -13.94 -14.39
N SER A 288 -7.05 -14.25 -15.26
CA SER A 288 -8.46 -14.27 -14.91
C SER A 288 -9.17 -15.45 -15.55
N SER A 289 -10.35 -15.77 -15.03
CA SER A 289 -11.24 -16.76 -15.63
C SER A 289 -12.30 -16.08 -16.46
N ALA A 290 -12.80 -16.76 -17.48
CA ALA A 290 -13.92 -16.27 -18.27
C ALA A 290 -14.93 -17.38 -18.55
N ILE A 291 -16.21 -17.03 -18.45
CA ILE A 291 -17.31 -17.85 -18.93
C ILE A 291 -17.97 -17.18 -20.14
N ARG A 292 -18.65 -18.00 -20.96
CA ARG A 292 -19.39 -17.55 -22.14
C ARG A 292 -20.40 -16.49 -21.71
N GLY A 293 -20.30 -15.34 -22.33
CA GLY A 293 -21.28 -14.26 -22.17
C GLY A 293 -22.18 -14.11 -23.38
N PHE A 294 -22.53 -12.87 -23.69
CA PHE A 294 -23.70 -12.56 -24.52
C PHE A 294 -23.42 -11.41 -25.50
N ASP A 295 -24.30 -11.26 -26.49
CA ASP A 295 -24.31 -10.08 -27.35
C ASP A 295 -24.91 -8.91 -26.59
N VAL A 296 -24.13 -7.84 -26.44
CA VAL A 296 -24.49 -6.64 -25.68
C VAL A 296 -24.41 -5.41 -26.59
N PRO A 297 -25.43 -4.55 -26.61
CA PRO A 297 -25.32 -3.22 -27.22
C PRO A 297 -24.29 -2.38 -26.45
N ALA A 298 -23.17 -2.08 -27.10
CA ALA A 298 -22.08 -1.30 -26.55
C ALA A 298 -21.92 0.04 -27.29
N ILE A 299 -21.32 1.01 -26.61
CA ILE A 299 -20.89 2.29 -27.19
C ILE A 299 -19.37 2.23 -27.32
N VAL A 300 -18.87 2.28 -28.55
CA VAL A 300 -17.43 2.12 -28.85
C VAL A 300 -16.93 3.25 -29.72
N PRO A 301 -15.64 3.64 -29.64
CA PRO A 301 -15.08 4.62 -30.56
C PRO A 301 -15.13 4.07 -31.99
N ASP A 302 -15.44 4.94 -32.97
CA ASP A 302 -15.49 4.55 -34.38
C ASP A 302 -14.11 4.09 -34.88
N LYS A 303 -13.05 4.73 -34.37
CA LYS A 303 -11.65 4.38 -34.58
C LYS A 303 -10.90 4.34 -33.24
N PRO A 304 -10.78 3.15 -32.61
CA PRO A 304 -9.98 3.00 -31.40
C PRO A 304 -8.53 3.48 -31.61
N GLY A 305 -7.99 4.25 -30.68
CA GLY A 305 -6.64 4.82 -30.75
C GLY A 305 -6.54 6.18 -31.46
N GLU A 306 -7.63 6.67 -32.06
CA GLU A 306 -7.70 7.99 -32.71
C GLU A 306 -8.85 8.83 -32.15
N PHE A 307 -8.77 10.16 -32.33
CA PHE A 307 -9.89 11.05 -32.05
C PHE A 307 -11.06 10.72 -33.00
N SER A 308 -12.13 10.14 -32.45
CA SER A 308 -13.30 9.74 -33.23
C SER A 308 -14.58 9.84 -32.41
N ARG A 309 -15.72 9.93 -33.10
CA ARG A 309 -17.03 9.84 -32.47
C ARG A 309 -17.25 8.44 -31.89
N PHE A 310 -18.11 8.33 -30.90
CA PHE A 310 -18.63 7.04 -30.47
C PHE A 310 -19.78 6.58 -31.37
N LYS A 311 -19.93 5.26 -31.52
CA LYS A 311 -21.05 4.62 -32.22
C LYS A 311 -21.60 3.46 -31.41
N LYS A 312 -22.87 3.12 -31.64
CA LYS A 312 -23.46 1.89 -31.12
C LYS A 312 -22.95 0.69 -31.93
N ALA A 313 -22.63 -0.40 -31.25
CA ALA A 313 -22.29 -1.68 -31.86
C ALA A 313 -22.90 -2.82 -31.03
N LEU A 314 -23.25 -3.92 -31.67
CA LEU A 314 -23.59 -5.16 -30.98
C LEU A 314 -22.33 -6.01 -30.91
N LEU A 315 -21.82 -6.28 -29.72
CA LEU A 315 -20.57 -7.02 -29.50
C LEU A 315 -20.80 -8.18 -28.53
N ASN A 316 -20.11 -9.30 -28.74
CA ASN A 316 -20.14 -10.41 -27.80
C ASN A 316 -19.11 -10.17 -26.69
N TYR A 317 -19.59 -10.09 -25.46
CA TYR A 317 -18.75 -9.92 -24.28
C TYR A 317 -18.83 -11.16 -23.39
N HIS A 318 -17.70 -11.81 -23.13
CA HIS A 318 -17.56 -12.87 -22.13
C HIS A 318 -17.49 -12.28 -20.72
N ILE A 319 -17.98 -13.03 -19.73
CA ILE A 319 -17.99 -12.58 -18.34
C ILE A 319 -16.70 -13.06 -17.69
N ILE A 320 -15.97 -12.14 -17.08
CA ILE A 320 -14.69 -12.38 -16.41
C ILE A 320 -14.91 -12.46 -14.90
N LEU A 321 -14.17 -13.34 -14.22
CA LEU A 321 -14.03 -13.34 -12.77
C LEU A 321 -12.59 -13.63 -12.36
N THR A 322 -12.04 -12.79 -11.48
CA THR A 322 -10.82 -13.08 -10.71
C THR A 322 -11.06 -12.74 -9.23
N ALA A 323 -10.30 -13.39 -8.37
CA ALA A 323 -10.27 -13.08 -6.95
C ALA A 323 -8.88 -13.29 -6.39
N GLU A 324 -8.48 -12.40 -5.49
CA GLU A 324 -7.18 -12.39 -4.84
C GLU A 324 -7.34 -12.20 -3.33
N THR A 325 -6.25 -12.44 -2.62
CA THR A 325 -6.15 -12.06 -1.21
C THR A 325 -4.87 -11.28 -0.96
N HIS A 326 -4.91 -10.29 -0.08
CA HIS A 326 -3.75 -9.46 0.25
C HIS A 326 -3.47 -9.44 1.76
N ASN A 327 -3.46 -10.65 2.34
CA ASN A 327 -3.56 -10.90 3.78
C ASN A 327 -2.42 -10.32 4.63
N PHE A 328 -1.17 -10.66 4.31
CA PHE A 328 -0.03 -10.24 5.13
C PHE A 328 0.21 -8.74 5.08
N PRO A 329 0.26 -8.08 3.89
CA PRO A 329 0.44 -6.64 3.84
C PRO A 329 -0.71 -5.89 4.49
N SER A 330 -1.96 -6.37 4.35
CA SER A 330 -3.11 -5.76 5.03
C SER A 330 -3.08 -5.95 6.55
N GLY A 331 -2.36 -6.96 7.06
CA GLY A 331 -2.09 -7.09 8.49
C GLY A 331 -1.04 -6.10 8.99
N VAL A 332 -0.07 -5.69 8.15
CA VAL A 332 1.02 -4.78 8.52
C VAL A 332 0.62 -3.32 8.36
N ALA A 333 0.04 -2.97 7.22
CA ALA A 333 -0.41 -1.62 6.87
C ALA A 333 -1.76 -1.74 6.13
N PRO A 334 -2.90 -1.75 6.85
CA PRO A 334 -4.15 -2.25 6.29
C PRO A 334 -4.70 -1.41 5.13
N PHE A 335 -4.58 -0.08 5.19
CA PHE A 335 -5.02 0.80 4.11
C PHE A 335 -4.27 0.51 2.80
N PRO A 336 -2.94 0.69 2.71
CA PRO A 336 -2.22 0.43 1.45
C PRO A 336 -2.22 -1.07 1.09
N GLY A 337 -2.30 -1.97 2.07
CA GLY A 337 -2.43 -3.40 1.84
C GLY A 337 -3.72 -3.76 1.10
N ALA A 338 -4.85 -3.19 1.49
CA ALA A 338 -6.13 -3.39 0.81
C ALA A 338 -6.20 -2.65 -0.53
N GLU A 339 -5.68 -1.42 -0.58
CA GLU A 339 -5.60 -0.60 -1.79
C GLU A 339 -4.86 -1.35 -2.92
N THR A 340 -3.67 -1.89 -2.62
CA THR A 340 -2.86 -2.63 -3.57
C THR A 340 -3.43 -4.00 -3.91
N GLY A 341 -4.12 -4.67 -2.99
CA GLY A 341 -4.90 -5.88 -3.26
C GLY A 341 -6.01 -5.64 -4.29
N THR A 342 -6.84 -4.60 -4.07
CA THR A 342 -7.87 -4.18 -5.04
C THR A 342 -7.25 -3.82 -6.38
N GLY A 343 -6.15 -3.05 -6.38
CA GLY A 343 -5.46 -2.67 -7.60
C GLY A 343 -4.84 -3.84 -8.37
N GLY A 344 -4.26 -4.82 -7.69
CA GLY A 344 -3.75 -6.06 -8.30
C GLY A 344 -4.85 -6.81 -9.04
N ARG A 345 -5.92 -7.09 -8.33
CA ARG A 345 -7.10 -7.76 -8.87
C ARG A 345 -7.75 -7.02 -10.03
N ILE A 346 -7.81 -5.68 -10.00
CA ILE A 346 -8.28 -4.87 -11.14
C ILE A 346 -7.38 -5.06 -12.37
N ARG A 347 -6.04 -5.05 -12.19
CA ARG A 347 -5.10 -5.28 -13.29
C ARG A 347 -5.28 -6.66 -13.91
N ASP A 348 -5.57 -7.67 -13.12
CA ASP A 348 -5.85 -9.02 -13.63
C ASP A 348 -7.11 -9.09 -14.49
N ILE A 349 -8.15 -8.32 -14.17
CA ILE A 349 -9.32 -8.17 -15.06
C ILE A 349 -8.90 -7.49 -16.36
N GLN A 350 -8.12 -6.42 -16.29
CA GLN A 350 -7.73 -5.67 -17.49
C GLN A 350 -6.76 -6.46 -18.39
N ALA A 351 -5.92 -7.31 -17.80
CA ALA A 351 -4.88 -8.06 -18.49
C ALA A 351 -5.32 -9.44 -19.04
N VAL A 352 -6.59 -9.82 -18.86
CA VAL A 352 -7.12 -11.07 -19.44
C VAL A 352 -7.14 -10.98 -20.96
N GLY A 353 -6.72 -12.07 -21.63
CA GLY A 353 -6.62 -12.13 -23.08
C GLY A 353 -5.78 -10.96 -23.60
N ARG A 354 -6.39 -10.11 -24.43
CA ARG A 354 -5.79 -8.87 -24.96
C ARG A 354 -6.49 -7.60 -24.47
N GLY A 355 -7.26 -7.69 -23.39
CA GLY A 355 -7.96 -6.55 -22.80
C GLY A 355 -9.30 -6.93 -22.18
N GLY A 356 -9.45 -6.69 -20.89
CA GLY A 356 -10.73 -6.76 -20.18
C GLY A 356 -11.21 -5.39 -19.70
N LEU A 357 -12.52 -5.28 -19.48
CA LEU A 357 -13.17 -4.12 -18.90
C LEU A 357 -13.71 -4.49 -17.53
N VAL A 358 -13.40 -3.66 -16.53
CA VAL A 358 -13.91 -3.80 -15.16
C VAL A 358 -15.39 -3.45 -15.11
N ILE A 359 -16.17 -4.21 -14.32
CA ILE A 359 -17.59 -3.94 -14.08
C ILE A 359 -17.84 -3.62 -12.61
N ALA A 360 -17.48 -4.53 -11.71
CA ALA A 360 -17.76 -4.39 -10.29
C ALA A 360 -16.85 -5.26 -9.43
N GLY A 361 -16.60 -4.78 -8.20
CA GLY A 361 -15.79 -5.46 -7.20
C GLY A 361 -16.61 -6.06 -6.06
N THR A 362 -15.95 -6.95 -5.33
CA THR A 362 -16.35 -7.43 -4.00
C THR A 362 -15.16 -7.37 -3.06
N ALA A 363 -15.40 -7.14 -1.79
CA ALA A 363 -14.36 -7.13 -0.76
C ALA A 363 -14.84 -7.88 0.48
N ALA A 364 -13.93 -8.60 1.13
CA ALA A 364 -14.25 -9.27 2.38
C ALA A 364 -13.09 -9.26 3.37
N TYR A 365 -13.44 -9.18 4.65
CA TYR A 365 -12.51 -9.05 5.74
C TYR A 365 -12.76 -10.14 6.78
N CYS A 366 -11.74 -10.87 7.17
CA CYS A 366 -11.81 -11.73 8.36
C CYS A 366 -10.71 -11.33 9.34
N VAL A 367 -11.10 -11.01 10.56
CA VAL A 367 -10.21 -10.47 11.60
C VAL A 367 -10.46 -11.12 12.95
N GLY A 368 -9.57 -10.86 13.92
CA GLY A 368 -9.77 -11.30 15.30
C GLY A 368 -10.87 -10.57 16.07
N ASN A 369 -10.84 -10.67 17.39
CA ASN A 369 -11.68 -9.91 18.29
C ASN A 369 -11.42 -8.41 18.11
N LEU A 370 -12.48 -7.65 17.80
CA LEU A 370 -12.41 -6.23 17.45
C LEU A 370 -12.06 -5.39 18.67
N ARG A 371 -12.62 -5.73 19.84
CA ARG A 371 -12.44 -4.99 21.10
C ARG A 371 -12.67 -3.49 20.92
N VAL A 372 -13.84 -3.16 20.38
CA VAL A 372 -14.22 -1.77 20.10
C VAL A 372 -14.23 -0.98 21.43
N PRO A 373 -13.46 0.11 21.56
CA PRO A 373 -13.43 0.90 22.78
C PRO A 373 -14.83 1.40 23.18
N GLY A 374 -15.22 1.17 24.43
CA GLY A 374 -16.55 1.54 24.94
C GLY A 374 -17.70 0.63 24.48
N TYR A 375 -17.41 -0.43 23.74
CA TYR A 375 -18.39 -1.41 23.26
C TYR A 375 -17.87 -2.85 23.45
N GLU A 376 -17.64 -3.20 24.72
CA GLU A 376 -17.13 -4.53 25.09
C GLU A 376 -18.20 -5.62 24.91
N LEU A 377 -17.79 -6.73 24.29
CA LEU A 377 -18.65 -7.89 24.06
C LEU A 377 -18.20 -9.08 24.92
N PRO A 378 -19.12 -9.85 25.53
CA PRO A 378 -18.78 -10.85 26.53
C PRO A 378 -18.01 -12.07 25.98
N TRP A 379 -17.94 -12.23 24.66
CA TRP A 379 -17.18 -13.29 23.99
C TRP A 379 -15.77 -12.86 23.59
N GLU A 380 -15.42 -11.57 23.71
CA GLU A 380 -14.09 -11.08 23.38
C GLU A 380 -13.15 -11.26 24.58
N ASP A 381 -12.09 -12.06 24.41
CA ASP A 381 -11.13 -12.34 25.48
C ASP A 381 -10.03 -11.28 25.48
N ASN A 382 -10.07 -10.33 26.42
CA ASN A 382 -9.08 -9.25 26.60
C ASN A 382 -7.65 -9.75 26.91
N SER A 383 -7.47 -11.01 27.31
CA SER A 383 -6.14 -11.60 27.56
C SER A 383 -5.37 -11.93 26.29
N PHE A 384 -6.03 -12.00 25.13
CA PHE A 384 -5.36 -12.30 23.87
C PHE A 384 -4.38 -11.19 23.48
N ARG A 385 -3.17 -11.59 23.10
CA ARG A 385 -2.10 -10.69 22.65
C ARG A 385 -1.99 -10.74 21.14
N TYR A 386 -1.80 -9.58 20.51
CA TYR A 386 -1.52 -9.47 19.09
C TYR A 386 -0.05 -9.08 18.90
N PRO A 387 0.60 -9.51 17.80
CA PRO A 387 1.97 -9.11 17.50
C PRO A 387 2.08 -7.60 17.25
N ASP A 388 3.10 -6.95 17.79
CA ASP A 388 3.30 -5.48 17.67
C ASP A 388 3.64 -5.02 16.24
N ASN A 389 3.98 -5.97 15.36
CA ASN A 389 4.26 -5.73 13.94
C ASN A 389 3.02 -5.86 13.04
N LEU A 390 1.85 -6.16 13.61
CA LEU A 390 0.56 -6.19 12.90
C LEU A 390 -0.38 -5.17 13.54
N ALA A 391 -1.24 -4.57 12.70
CA ALA A 391 -2.34 -3.73 13.14
C ALA A 391 -3.36 -4.54 13.96
N SER A 392 -4.12 -3.85 14.81
CA SER A 392 -5.19 -4.49 15.57
C SER A 392 -6.34 -4.95 14.67
N PRO A 393 -7.14 -5.98 15.04
CA PRO A 393 -8.30 -6.39 14.25
C PRO A 393 -9.27 -5.26 13.88
N LEU A 394 -9.54 -4.35 14.81
CA LEU A 394 -10.39 -3.18 14.56
C LEU A 394 -9.77 -2.21 13.54
N GLU A 395 -8.49 -1.93 13.68
CA GLU A 395 -7.76 -1.07 12.75
C GLU A 395 -7.71 -1.68 11.36
N ILE A 396 -7.49 -2.99 11.25
CA ILE A 396 -7.55 -3.73 9.99
C ILE A 396 -8.93 -3.56 9.35
N GLU A 397 -10.01 -3.81 10.09
CA GLU A 397 -11.37 -3.72 9.55
C GLU A 397 -11.68 -2.32 8.98
N ILE A 398 -11.31 -1.26 9.71
CA ILE A 398 -11.54 0.12 9.30
C ILE A 398 -10.65 0.49 8.11
N GLN A 399 -9.33 0.31 8.24
CA GLN A 399 -8.36 0.83 7.28
C GLN A 399 -8.33 0.00 6.00
N ALA A 400 -8.50 -1.33 6.07
CA ALA A 400 -8.60 -2.16 4.87
C ALA A 400 -9.88 -1.85 4.07
N SER A 401 -11.01 -1.63 4.75
CA SER A 401 -12.26 -1.21 4.10
C SER A 401 -12.13 0.13 3.40
N ASN A 402 -11.50 1.11 4.06
CA ASN A 402 -11.21 2.42 3.48
C ASN A 402 -10.27 2.30 2.27
N GLY A 403 -9.18 1.52 2.38
CA GLY A 403 -8.20 1.36 1.30
C GLY A 403 -8.78 0.66 0.07
N ALA A 404 -9.57 -0.40 0.25
CA ALA A 404 -10.24 -1.07 -0.85
C ALA A 404 -11.24 -0.15 -1.56
N SER A 405 -12.03 0.61 -0.79
CA SER A 405 -13.01 1.55 -1.31
C SER A 405 -12.34 2.74 -2.01
N ASP A 406 -11.24 3.26 -1.45
CA ASP A 406 -10.50 4.38 -2.00
C ASP A 406 -9.95 4.06 -3.40
N TYR A 407 -9.31 2.89 -3.59
CA TYR A 407 -8.85 2.48 -4.91
C TYR A 407 -10.00 2.29 -5.90
N GLY A 408 -11.07 1.59 -5.47
CA GLY A 408 -12.25 1.37 -6.29
C GLY A 408 -12.90 2.69 -6.73
N ASN A 409 -13.08 3.64 -5.80
CA ASN A 409 -13.66 4.95 -6.07
C ASN A 409 -12.80 5.78 -7.03
N LYS A 410 -11.48 5.84 -6.82
CA LYS A 410 -10.55 6.58 -7.70
C LYS A 410 -10.48 5.98 -9.10
N PHE A 411 -10.51 4.66 -9.19
CA PHE A 411 -10.51 3.94 -10.47
C PHE A 411 -11.86 4.03 -11.19
N GLY A 412 -12.97 4.07 -10.44
CA GLY A 412 -14.34 4.03 -10.97
C GLY A 412 -14.95 2.62 -10.98
N GLU A 413 -14.51 1.73 -10.09
CA GLU A 413 -15.13 0.42 -9.87
C GLU A 413 -16.12 0.47 -8.70
N PRO A 414 -17.40 0.14 -8.91
CA PRO A 414 -18.34 -0.02 -7.81
C PRO A 414 -18.08 -1.32 -7.05
N VAL A 415 -17.92 -1.24 -5.73
CA VAL A 415 -17.91 -2.41 -4.83
C VAL A 415 -19.35 -2.72 -4.44
N ILE A 416 -19.89 -3.84 -4.95
CA ILE A 416 -21.34 -4.12 -4.88
C ILE A 416 -21.72 -5.26 -3.92
N GLN A 417 -20.73 -6.02 -3.45
CA GLN A 417 -20.92 -7.13 -2.52
C GLN A 417 -19.73 -7.24 -1.57
N GLY A 418 -19.93 -7.98 -0.48
CA GLY A 418 -18.87 -8.27 0.48
C GLY A 418 -19.37 -9.02 1.70
N TYR A 419 -18.43 -9.41 2.56
CA TYR A 419 -18.75 -9.90 3.90
C TYR A 419 -17.63 -9.52 4.88
N THR A 420 -17.97 -9.43 6.16
CA THR A 420 -16.98 -9.33 7.23
C THR A 420 -17.23 -10.41 8.28
N ARG A 421 -16.17 -10.89 8.90
CA ARG A 421 -16.24 -11.88 9.99
C ARG A 421 -15.15 -11.64 11.03
N SER A 422 -15.56 -11.40 12.28
CA SER A 422 -14.67 -11.49 13.43
C SER A 422 -14.75 -12.88 14.08
N PHE A 423 -13.60 -13.47 14.42
CA PHE A 423 -13.55 -14.69 15.21
C PHE A 423 -12.23 -14.77 15.99
N GLY A 424 -12.33 -14.90 17.31
CA GLY A 424 -11.20 -15.21 18.17
C GLY A 424 -11.67 -15.96 19.41
N MET A 425 -11.33 -17.25 19.52
CA MET A 425 -11.75 -18.08 20.65
C MET A 425 -10.66 -19.06 21.07
N ARG A 426 -10.63 -19.38 22.37
CA ARG A 426 -9.86 -20.51 22.90
C ARG A 426 -10.72 -21.77 22.84
N LEU A 427 -10.29 -22.75 22.05
CA LEU A 427 -10.95 -24.03 21.87
C LEU A 427 -10.83 -24.90 23.15
N PRO A 428 -11.64 -25.97 23.29
CA PRO A 428 -11.59 -26.86 24.47
C PRO A 428 -10.22 -27.49 24.73
N ASN A 429 -9.40 -27.69 23.69
CA ASN A 429 -8.02 -28.18 23.78
C ASN A 429 -7.02 -27.09 24.23
N ARG A 430 -7.51 -25.90 24.60
CA ARG A 430 -6.76 -24.69 24.99
C ARG A 430 -6.02 -23.98 23.85
N GLU A 431 -6.15 -24.46 22.61
CA GLU A 431 -5.61 -23.74 21.45
C GLU A 431 -6.43 -22.50 21.16
N ARG A 432 -5.76 -21.41 20.76
CA ARG A 432 -6.42 -20.20 20.27
C ARG A 432 -6.60 -20.32 18.77
N SER A 433 -7.83 -20.16 18.30
CA SER A 433 -8.16 -20.10 16.87
C SER A 433 -8.71 -18.71 16.55
N GLU A 434 -8.02 -18.00 15.66
CA GLU A 434 -8.28 -16.59 15.36
C GLU A 434 -7.54 -16.14 14.09
N TRP A 435 -8.11 -15.18 13.36
CA TRP A 435 -7.41 -14.48 12.28
C TRP A 435 -6.48 -13.39 12.83
N ILE A 436 -5.32 -13.81 13.36
CA ILE A 436 -4.25 -12.89 13.75
C ILE A 436 -3.63 -12.24 12.50
N LYS A 437 -3.34 -13.06 11.47
CA LYS A 437 -3.15 -12.60 10.10
C LYS A 437 -4.54 -12.52 9.47
N PRO A 438 -4.98 -11.35 8.98
CA PRO A 438 -6.34 -11.20 8.50
C PRO A 438 -6.55 -11.93 7.17
N ILE A 439 -7.81 -12.12 6.81
CA ILE A 439 -8.18 -12.30 5.41
C ILE A 439 -8.57 -10.92 4.88
N MET A 440 -7.84 -10.44 3.88
CA MET A 440 -8.28 -9.34 3.03
C MET A 440 -8.50 -9.94 1.66
N PHE A 441 -9.75 -10.19 1.31
CA PHE A 441 -10.16 -10.78 0.06
C PHE A 441 -10.73 -9.70 -0.84
N THR A 442 -10.40 -9.76 -2.12
CA THR A 442 -11.06 -8.97 -3.15
C THR A 442 -11.37 -9.86 -4.34
N GLY A 443 -12.56 -9.69 -4.89
CA GLY A 443 -12.98 -10.32 -6.14
C GLY A 443 -13.47 -9.27 -7.10
N GLY A 444 -13.51 -9.60 -8.38
CA GLY A 444 -13.95 -8.64 -9.37
C GLY A 444 -14.51 -9.31 -10.61
N ILE A 445 -15.62 -8.73 -11.06
CA ILE A 445 -16.37 -9.12 -12.23
C ILE A 445 -16.00 -8.13 -13.33
N GLY A 446 -15.72 -8.66 -14.51
CA GLY A 446 -15.45 -7.87 -15.69
C GLY A 446 -16.12 -8.45 -16.92
N GLN A 447 -15.83 -7.83 -18.06
CA GLN A 447 -16.18 -8.35 -19.37
C GLN A 447 -15.03 -8.25 -20.36
N MET A 448 -14.93 -9.22 -21.26
CA MET A 448 -13.93 -9.27 -22.31
C MET A 448 -14.61 -9.37 -23.67
N ASP A 449 -14.20 -8.58 -24.64
CA ASP A 449 -14.67 -8.77 -26.02
C ASP A 449 -14.22 -10.16 -26.50
N ALA A 450 -15.15 -10.98 -27.01
CA ALA A 450 -14.85 -12.34 -27.42
C ALA A 450 -13.70 -12.44 -28.44
N ARG A 451 -13.48 -11.38 -29.23
CA ARG A 451 -12.36 -11.29 -30.20
C ARG A 451 -11.00 -11.15 -29.53
N GLN A 452 -10.94 -10.73 -28.26
CA GLN A 452 -9.72 -10.50 -27.49
C GLN A 452 -9.36 -11.67 -26.57
N THR A 453 -10.09 -12.78 -26.63
CA THR A 453 -9.93 -13.95 -25.74
C THR A 453 -8.52 -14.54 -25.73
N GLU A 454 -7.92 -14.77 -26.89
CA GLU A 454 -6.63 -15.46 -26.95
C GLU A 454 -5.46 -14.46 -26.91
N LYS A 455 -4.49 -14.75 -26.04
CA LYS A 455 -3.19 -14.07 -26.02
C LYS A 455 -2.41 -14.42 -27.28
N GLU A 456 -1.77 -13.43 -27.88
CA GLU A 456 -0.89 -13.64 -29.02
C GLU A 456 0.48 -14.17 -28.60
N GLN A 457 1.12 -14.92 -29.49
CA GLN A 457 2.50 -15.35 -29.29
C GLN A 457 3.46 -14.17 -29.49
N PRO A 458 4.43 -13.96 -28.57
CA PRO A 458 5.41 -12.90 -28.73
C PRO A 458 6.26 -13.13 -29.99
N LYS A 459 6.54 -12.06 -30.75
CA LYS A 459 7.34 -12.10 -31.98
C LYS A 459 8.61 -11.27 -31.83
N LYS A 460 9.68 -11.70 -32.50
CA LYS A 460 10.94 -10.93 -32.57
C LYS A 460 10.64 -9.51 -33.08
N GLY A 461 11.17 -8.51 -32.39
CA GLY A 461 10.97 -7.10 -32.69
C GLY A 461 9.77 -6.45 -32.00
N MET A 462 8.93 -7.22 -31.29
CA MET A 462 7.95 -6.63 -30.37
C MET A 462 8.65 -5.90 -29.23
N LEU A 463 8.11 -4.74 -28.84
CA LEU A 463 8.57 -3.98 -27.70
C LEU A 463 7.98 -4.56 -26.42
N VAL A 464 8.81 -4.69 -25.38
CA VAL A 464 8.34 -4.95 -24.02
C VAL A 464 8.16 -3.60 -23.36
N VAL A 465 6.93 -3.24 -23.04
CA VAL A 465 6.58 -1.97 -22.41
C VAL A 465 6.37 -2.23 -20.91
N LYS A 466 6.97 -1.39 -20.07
CA LYS A 466 6.80 -1.39 -18.62
C LYS A 466 5.95 -0.20 -18.20
#